data_AF-A0AAU1TZ52-F1
#
_entry.id   AF-A0AAU1TZ52-F1
#
_cell.length_a   1.000
_cell.length_b   1.000
_cell.length_c   1.000
_cell.angle_alpha   90.00
_cell.angle_beta   90.00
_cell.angle_gamma   90.00
#
_symmetry.space_group_name_H-M   'P 1'
#
loop_
_entity.id
_entity.type
_entity.pdbx_description
1 polymer ?
#
loop_
_entity_poly.entity_id
_entity_poly.type
_entity_poly.pdbx_seq_one_letter_code
_entity_poly.pdbx_strand_id
1 'polypeptide(L)'
;MQGNGLAVETEQGLLVVDAGPAPQLVRPALDRLRKHTDKPVRWIVHSHGHLGYNYGVSGFLEAAEERGEARPTVIAHENVVRRYRRYLETAGLQNHLNARQFRRPVGDFPTAPPLTFPDQTCTESLALGGAGRSVGLLWSLSETGDVTAVWLPGERILYASAVVINGIPNIGTPMRTLRDTVRRADTLDRLAALAPAIVIPEFGPVVGDGAVGELTATAAGLRWLRGAVVERLNQGMTVDDVVHDIDYPAELFDVPWMAENYGHRDFVVRDIARSASGWWDGNPTHLHPCRPTVAAGVRAEAITDKQAVLDHAARLRDEGRVQEALLVIDLLAPAPGDDAHVVLARKLKSDLCALRKEEVTSYVSCSCYGSAD
;
A
#
# COMPACT_ATOMS: atom_id res chain seq x y z
N MET A 1 6.32 -16.74 0.58
CA MET A 1 5.41 -15.77 -0.07
C MET A 1 5.54 -14.44 0.65
N GLN A 2 5.15 -13.31 0.06
CA GLN A 2 5.24 -12.00 0.74
C GLN A 2 4.26 -11.91 1.90
N GLY A 3 3.02 -12.37 1.71
CA GLY A 3 2.01 -12.53 2.75
C GLY A 3 1.57 -13.98 2.93
N ASN A 4 0.35 -14.17 3.44
CA ASN A 4 -0.35 -15.44 3.40
C ASN A 4 -0.46 -15.93 1.94
N GLY A 5 -0.60 -17.24 1.75
CA GLY A 5 -0.97 -17.73 0.44
C GLY A 5 -1.86 -18.96 0.53
N LEU A 6 -2.48 -19.28 -0.60
CA LEU A 6 -3.55 -20.24 -0.69
C LEU A 6 -3.23 -21.25 -1.78
N ALA A 7 -3.36 -22.54 -1.45
CA ALA A 7 -3.45 -23.60 -2.44
C ALA A 7 -4.77 -24.36 -2.23
N VAL A 8 -5.50 -24.57 -3.31
CA VAL A 8 -6.79 -25.26 -3.29
C VAL A 8 -6.69 -26.51 -4.13
N GLU A 9 -6.97 -27.65 -3.51
CA GLU A 9 -7.12 -28.90 -4.23
C GLU A 9 -8.51 -29.01 -4.88
N THR A 10 -8.55 -29.26 -6.19
CA THR A 10 -9.80 -29.53 -6.94
C THR A 10 -9.72 -30.90 -7.63
N GLU A 11 -10.79 -31.31 -8.29
CA GLU A 11 -10.81 -32.52 -9.12
C GLU A 11 -9.83 -32.43 -10.31
N GLN A 12 -9.66 -31.24 -10.88
CA GLN A 12 -8.85 -31.01 -12.08
C GLN A 12 -7.37 -30.72 -11.78
N GLY A 13 -7.00 -30.57 -10.51
CA GLY A 13 -5.65 -30.23 -10.07
C GLY A 13 -5.65 -29.13 -9.01
N LEU A 14 -4.46 -28.59 -8.73
CA LEU A 14 -4.27 -27.54 -7.73
C LEU A 14 -4.41 -26.15 -8.36
N LEU A 15 -5.08 -25.27 -7.64
CA LEU A 15 -5.00 -23.83 -7.83
C LEU A 15 -4.07 -23.25 -6.76
N VAL A 16 -3.09 -22.46 -7.15
CA VAL A 16 -2.21 -21.73 -6.23
C VAL A 16 -2.42 -20.24 -6.44
N VAL A 17 -2.58 -19.49 -5.34
CA VAL A 17 -2.69 -18.03 -5.37
C VAL A 17 -1.33 -17.41 -5.08
N ASP A 18 -0.89 -16.60 -6.02
CA ASP A 18 0.42 -15.98 -6.14
C ASP A 18 1.61 -16.96 -6.25
N ALA A 19 2.71 -16.51 -6.85
CA ALA A 19 3.90 -17.35 -7.09
C ALA A 19 5.11 -17.00 -6.21
N GLY A 20 4.98 -15.98 -5.36
CA GLY A 20 6.04 -15.50 -4.48
C GLY A 20 7.10 -14.63 -5.17
N PRO A 21 8.12 -14.19 -4.39
CA PRO A 21 9.05 -13.14 -4.81
C PRO A 21 10.23 -13.62 -5.63
N ALA A 22 10.42 -14.94 -5.79
CA ALA A 22 11.51 -15.45 -6.61
C ALA A 22 11.30 -16.93 -7.02
N PRO A 23 11.75 -17.35 -8.22
CA PRO A 23 11.63 -18.74 -8.69
C PRO A 23 12.24 -19.77 -7.74
N GLN A 24 13.40 -19.46 -7.15
CA GLN A 24 14.12 -20.36 -6.24
C GLN A 24 13.37 -20.66 -4.93
N LEU A 25 12.33 -19.88 -4.60
CA LEU A 25 11.49 -20.11 -3.42
C LEU A 25 10.30 -21.02 -3.72
N VAL A 26 10.05 -21.36 -4.99
CA VAL A 26 8.92 -22.21 -5.39
C VAL A 26 9.11 -23.65 -4.95
N ARG A 27 10.29 -24.25 -5.20
CA ARG A 27 10.53 -25.65 -4.85
C ARG A 27 10.32 -25.94 -3.36
N PRO A 28 10.86 -25.16 -2.41
CA PRO A 28 10.53 -25.32 -0.99
C PRO A 28 9.04 -25.17 -0.64
N ALA A 29 8.30 -24.32 -1.37
CA ALA A 29 6.86 -24.17 -1.18
C ALA A 29 6.09 -25.40 -1.71
N LEU A 30 6.47 -25.90 -2.88
CA LEU A 30 5.92 -27.12 -3.45
C LEU A 30 6.22 -28.33 -2.56
N ASP A 31 7.44 -28.48 -2.03
CA ASP A 31 7.80 -29.58 -1.13
C ASP A 31 6.90 -29.64 0.10
N ARG A 32 6.50 -28.48 0.64
CA ARG A 32 5.51 -28.40 1.73
C ARG A 32 4.13 -28.79 1.25
N LEU A 33 3.70 -28.30 0.09
CA LEU A 33 2.40 -28.63 -0.50
C LEU A 33 2.27 -30.13 -0.81
N ARG A 34 3.36 -30.77 -1.25
CA ARG A 34 3.44 -32.21 -1.55
C ARG A 34 3.29 -33.11 -0.33
N LYS A 35 3.43 -32.59 0.88
CA LYS A 35 3.07 -33.34 2.09
C LYS A 35 1.56 -33.57 2.25
N HIS A 36 0.75 -32.81 1.51
CA HIS A 36 -0.71 -32.86 1.58
C HIS A 36 -1.35 -33.40 0.29
N THR A 37 -0.71 -33.22 -0.87
CA THR A 37 -1.30 -33.57 -2.16
C THR A 37 -0.27 -33.75 -3.27
N ASP A 38 -0.45 -34.77 -4.10
CA ASP A 38 0.38 -35.04 -5.27
C ASP A 38 -0.19 -34.52 -6.60
N LYS A 39 -1.39 -33.90 -6.58
CA LYS A 39 -2.05 -33.42 -7.81
C LYS A 39 -1.23 -32.34 -8.54
N PRO A 40 -1.24 -32.29 -9.89
CA PRO A 40 -0.50 -31.28 -10.64
C PRO A 40 -1.02 -29.86 -10.32
N VAL A 41 -0.12 -28.87 -10.35
CA VAL A 41 -0.55 -27.46 -10.30
C VAL A 41 -1.18 -27.11 -11.64
N ARG A 42 -2.49 -26.89 -11.65
CA ARG A 42 -3.24 -26.61 -12.86
C ARG A 42 -3.35 -25.12 -13.13
N TRP A 43 -3.51 -24.31 -12.07
CA TRP A 43 -3.68 -22.87 -12.17
C TRP A 43 -2.79 -22.11 -11.19
N ILE A 44 -2.21 -21.02 -11.68
CA ILE A 44 -1.55 -20.01 -10.86
C ILE A 44 -2.37 -18.73 -10.99
N VAL A 45 -2.97 -18.28 -9.90
CA VAL A 45 -3.80 -17.08 -9.87
C VAL A 45 -2.97 -15.93 -9.31
N HIS A 46 -2.75 -14.90 -10.12
CA HIS A 46 -2.26 -13.62 -9.61
C HIS A 46 -3.38 -12.99 -8.78
N SER A 47 -3.18 -12.87 -7.47
CA SER A 47 -4.14 -12.16 -6.64
C SER A 47 -4.15 -10.67 -7.01
N HIS A 48 -2.98 -10.11 -7.34
CA HIS A 48 -2.82 -8.79 -7.95
C HIS A 48 -1.39 -8.63 -8.51
N GLY A 49 -1.16 -7.56 -9.28
CA GLY A 49 0.08 -7.30 -9.99
C GLY A 49 1.11 -6.48 -9.23
N HIS A 50 1.17 -6.54 -7.90
CA HIS A 50 2.27 -5.90 -7.16
C HIS A 50 3.63 -6.56 -7.44
N LEU A 51 4.69 -5.75 -7.38
CA LEU A 51 6.05 -6.23 -7.60
C LEU A 51 6.44 -7.25 -6.53
N GLY A 52 7.02 -8.37 -6.98
CA GLY A 52 7.48 -9.45 -6.13
C GLY A 52 6.38 -10.41 -5.63
N TYR A 53 5.12 -10.26 -6.01
CA TYR A 53 4.12 -11.26 -5.65
C TYR A 53 4.19 -12.49 -6.54
N ASN A 54 4.68 -12.30 -7.76
CA ASN A 54 4.52 -13.27 -8.83
C ASN A 54 5.78 -13.47 -9.67
N TYR A 55 6.95 -13.18 -9.10
CA TYR A 55 8.23 -13.43 -9.77
C TYR A 55 8.55 -14.93 -9.81
N GLY A 56 7.94 -15.73 -8.94
CA GLY A 56 8.18 -17.17 -8.90
C GLY A 56 7.47 -17.99 -9.98
N VAL A 57 6.67 -17.41 -10.89
CA VAL A 57 5.88 -18.21 -11.83
C VAL A 57 6.75 -19.20 -12.62
N SER A 58 7.94 -18.77 -13.09
CA SER A 58 8.85 -19.67 -13.83
C SER A 58 9.27 -20.91 -13.03
N GLY A 59 9.40 -20.82 -11.72
CA GLY A 59 9.71 -21.98 -10.87
C GLY A 59 8.58 -23.01 -10.81
N PHE A 60 7.32 -22.58 -10.93
CA PHE A 60 6.20 -23.52 -11.05
C PHE A 60 6.14 -24.16 -12.43
N LEU A 61 6.51 -23.42 -13.48
CA LEU A 61 6.55 -23.96 -14.84
C LEU A 61 7.64 -25.03 -14.97
N GLU A 62 8.83 -24.75 -14.44
CA GLU A 62 9.96 -25.70 -14.38
C GLU A 62 9.57 -26.96 -13.59
N ALA A 63 8.96 -26.81 -12.41
CA ALA A 63 8.53 -27.95 -11.59
C ALA A 63 7.48 -28.83 -12.28
N ALA A 64 6.59 -28.25 -13.09
CA ALA A 64 5.64 -29.01 -13.88
C ALA A 64 6.34 -29.78 -15.02
N GLU A 65 7.27 -29.13 -15.72
CA GLU A 65 8.06 -29.74 -16.80
C GLU A 65 8.89 -30.93 -16.29
N GLU A 66 9.59 -30.77 -15.17
CA GLU A 66 10.39 -31.84 -14.53
C GLU A 66 9.54 -33.06 -14.16
N ARG A 67 8.27 -32.86 -13.83
CA ARG A 67 7.32 -33.94 -13.50
C ARG A 67 6.59 -34.49 -14.73
N GLY A 68 6.83 -33.96 -15.92
CA GLY A 68 6.08 -34.30 -17.14
C GLY A 68 4.60 -33.90 -17.06
N GLU A 69 4.27 -32.91 -16.24
CA GLU A 69 2.91 -32.40 -16.04
C GLU A 69 2.58 -31.31 -17.07
N ALA A 70 1.28 -31.11 -17.32
CA ALA A 70 0.83 -30.01 -18.16
C ALA A 70 1.24 -28.65 -17.54
N ARG A 71 1.74 -27.73 -18.38
CA ARG A 71 2.07 -26.36 -17.97
C ARG A 71 0.87 -25.72 -17.24
N PRO A 72 1.05 -25.18 -16.02
CA PRO A 72 0.01 -24.44 -15.33
C PRO A 72 -0.50 -23.26 -16.16
N THR A 73 -1.80 -22.98 -16.11
CA THR A 73 -2.38 -21.76 -16.70
C THR A 73 -2.29 -20.61 -15.71
N VAL A 74 -1.69 -19.51 -16.14
CA VAL A 74 -1.58 -18.28 -15.36
C VAL A 74 -2.84 -17.44 -15.57
N ILE A 75 -3.57 -17.17 -14.49
CA ILE A 75 -4.85 -16.45 -14.52
C ILE A 75 -4.73 -15.16 -13.69
N ALA A 76 -5.32 -14.08 -14.19
CA ALA A 76 -5.39 -12.82 -13.45
C ALA A 76 -6.61 -11.98 -13.85
N HIS A 77 -6.87 -10.92 -13.08
CA HIS A 77 -7.74 -9.84 -13.57
C HIS A 77 -7.08 -9.09 -14.74
N GLU A 78 -7.84 -8.61 -15.74
CA GLU A 78 -7.28 -7.94 -16.93
C GLU A 78 -6.42 -6.70 -16.60
N ASN A 79 -6.71 -6.01 -15.49
CA ASN A 79 -5.93 -4.85 -15.05
C ASN A 79 -4.50 -5.19 -14.59
N VAL A 80 -4.17 -6.48 -14.33
CA VAL A 80 -2.77 -6.90 -14.09
C VAL A 80 -1.91 -6.59 -15.31
N VAL A 81 -2.43 -6.84 -16.53
CA VAL A 81 -1.74 -6.51 -17.78
C VAL A 81 -1.45 -5.01 -17.88
N ARG A 82 -2.44 -4.18 -17.55
CA ARG A 82 -2.30 -2.71 -17.56
C ARG A 82 -1.28 -2.24 -16.53
N ARG A 83 -1.31 -2.82 -15.32
CA ARG A 83 -0.35 -2.51 -14.25
C ARG A 83 1.07 -2.88 -14.63
N TYR A 84 1.29 -4.08 -15.17
CA TYR A 84 2.62 -4.53 -15.58
C TYR A 84 3.21 -3.65 -16.68
N ARG A 85 2.41 -3.25 -17.68
CA ARG A 85 2.83 -2.26 -18.68
C ARG A 85 3.26 -0.94 -18.04
N ARG A 86 2.45 -0.40 -17.12
CA ARG A 86 2.82 0.80 -16.36
C ARG A 86 4.10 0.60 -15.55
N TYR A 87 4.32 -0.55 -14.93
CA TYR A 87 5.55 -0.80 -14.15
C TYR A 87 6.80 -0.87 -15.02
N LEU A 88 6.69 -1.42 -16.24
CA LEU A 88 7.78 -1.38 -17.20
C LEU A 88 8.04 0.05 -17.68
N GLU A 89 6.99 0.79 -18.03
CA GLU A 89 7.07 2.21 -18.44
C GLU A 89 7.67 3.09 -17.34
N THR A 90 7.28 2.86 -16.09
CA THR A 90 7.66 3.68 -14.94
C THR A 90 8.73 3.03 -14.07
N ALA A 91 9.53 2.10 -14.59
CA ALA A 91 10.46 1.28 -13.80
C ALA A 91 11.45 2.12 -12.96
N GLY A 92 11.98 3.20 -13.55
CA GLY A 92 12.83 4.15 -12.84
C GLY A 92 12.09 4.87 -11.70
N LEU A 93 10.86 5.32 -11.93
CA LEU A 93 10.02 5.91 -10.89
C LEU A 93 9.70 4.89 -9.78
N GLN A 94 9.31 3.65 -10.12
CA GLN A 94 9.02 2.60 -9.13
C GLN A 94 10.24 2.32 -8.25
N ASN A 95 11.44 2.33 -8.82
CA ASN A 95 12.70 2.20 -8.07
C ASN A 95 12.85 3.28 -7.00
N HIS A 96 12.69 4.56 -7.36
CA HIS A 96 12.81 5.67 -6.41
C HIS A 96 11.74 5.62 -5.32
N LEU A 97 10.49 5.35 -5.68
CA LEU A 97 9.38 5.28 -4.71
C LEU A 97 9.58 4.11 -3.74
N ASN A 98 10.01 2.94 -4.23
CA ASN A 98 10.24 1.76 -3.40
C ASN A 98 11.49 1.91 -2.52
N ALA A 99 12.56 2.51 -3.05
CA ALA A 99 13.77 2.82 -2.29
C ALA A 99 13.45 3.65 -1.05
N ARG A 100 12.66 4.72 -1.23
CA ARG A 100 12.21 5.57 -0.12
C ARG A 100 11.29 4.83 0.85
N GLN A 101 10.28 4.14 0.34
CA GLN A 101 9.28 3.48 1.17
C GLN A 101 9.84 2.32 2.01
N PHE A 102 10.78 1.55 1.44
CA PHE A 102 11.34 0.36 2.10
C PHE A 102 12.73 0.60 2.69
N ARG A 103 13.25 1.84 2.64
CA ARG A 103 14.60 2.23 3.08
C ARG A 103 15.68 1.33 2.47
N ARG A 104 15.66 1.19 1.14
CA ARG A 104 16.64 0.43 0.37
C ARG A 104 17.32 1.31 -0.67
N PRO A 105 18.56 1.04 -1.08
CA PRO A 105 19.23 1.78 -2.14
C PRO A 105 18.41 1.81 -3.44
N VAL A 106 18.51 2.93 -4.17
CA VAL A 106 18.01 2.99 -5.55
C VAL A 106 18.85 2.00 -6.38
N GLY A 107 18.20 1.00 -6.97
CA GLY A 107 18.87 -0.11 -7.68
C GLY A 107 18.63 -1.48 -7.07
N ASP A 108 18.19 -1.55 -5.81
CA ASP A 108 17.78 -2.79 -5.16
C ASP A 108 16.52 -3.42 -5.76
N PHE A 109 15.77 -2.65 -6.56
CA PHE A 109 14.58 -3.12 -7.26
C PHE A 109 14.91 -3.29 -8.75
N PRO A 110 14.48 -4.40 -9.38
CA PRO A 110 14.83 -4.66 -10.77
C PRO A 110 14.23 -3.59 -11.69
N THR A 111 15.06 -3.05 -12.58
CA THR A 111 14.63 -2.13 -13.66
C THR A 111 13.81 -2.84 -14.73
N ALA A 112 14.06 -4.15 -14.91
CA ALA A 112 13.23 -5.06 -15.68
C ALA A 112 12.70 -6.15 -14.73
N PRO A 113 11.60 -5.90 -14.00
CA PRO A 113 11.04 -6.91 -13.11
C PRO A 113 10.64 -8.17 -13.90
N PRO A 114 10.86 -9.39 -13.37
CA PRO A 114 10.51 -10.63 -14.05
C PRO A 114 8.99 -10.88 -13.97
N LEU A 115 8.24 -10.11 -14.75
CA LEU A 115 6.78 -10.13 -14.79
C LEU A 115 6.30 -11.20 -15.77
N THR A 116 5.57 -12.20 -15.28
CA THR A 116 4.84 -13.14 -16.13
C THR A 116 3.43 -12.64 -16.38
N PHE A 117 3.10 -12.32 -17.62
CA PHE A 117 1.75 -11.92 -18.01
C PHE A 117 0.80 -13.12 -17.96
N PRO A 118 -0.49 -12.91 -17.62
CA PRO A 118 -1.48 -13.98 -17.55
C PRO A 118 -1.76 -14.58 -18.93
N ASP A 119 -1.93 -15.91 -18.98
CA ASP A 119 -2.41 -16.63 -20.16
C ASP A 119 -3.90 -16.38 -20.40
N GLN A 120 -4.66 -16.24 -19.29
CA GLN A 120 -6.09 -16.00 -19.30
C GLN A 120 -6.42 -14.84 -18.35
N THR A 121 -7.33 -13.97 -18.79
CA THR A 121 -7.82 -12.86 -17.96
C THR A 121 -9.32 -13.00 -17.67
N CYS A 122 -9.76 -12.37 -16.58
CA CYS A 122 -11.16 -12.15 -16.25
C CYS A 122 -11.40 -10.68 -15.87
N THR A 123 -12.64 -10.23 -15.96
CA THR A 123 -13.03 -8.83 -15.67
C THR A 123 -13.84 -8.71 -14.39
N GLU A 124 -14.81 -9.60 -14.17
CA GLU A 124 -15.67 -9.55 -12.99
C GLU A 124 -15.47 -10.79 -12.11
N SER A 125 -15.59 -11.97 -12.71
CA SER A 125 -15.41 -13.23 -12.00
C SER A 125 -15.02 -14.38 -12.94
N LEU A 126 -14.50 -15.46 -12.36
CA LEU A 126 -14.23 -16.73 -13.05
C LEU A 126 -14.40 -17.89 -12.07
N ALA A 127 -15.13 -18.94 -12.47
CA ALA A 127 -15.24 -20.17 -11.69
C ALA A 127 -14.27 -21.24 -12.21
N LEU A 128 -13.55 -21.89 -11.31
CA LEU A 128 -12.58 -22.95 -11.58
C LEU A 128 -12.88 -24.21 -10.73
N GLY A 129 -12.17 -25.30 -10.99
CA GLY A 129 -12.33 -26.56 -10.26
C GLY A 129 -13.32 -27.50 -10.95
N GLY A 130 -14.57 -27.54 -10.50
CA GLY A 130 -15.59 -28.43 -11.08
C GLY A 130 -16.83 -28.52 -10.19
N ALA A 131 -17.73 -29.47 -10.50
CA ALA A 131 -18.98 -29.65 -9.76
C ALA A 131 -18.75 -30.09 -8.29
N GLY A 132 -17.73 -30.90 -8.02
CA GLY A 132 -17.43 -31.37 -6.66
C GLY A 132 -16.78 -30.32 -5.75
N ARG A 133 -16.09 -29.32 -6.32
CA ARG A 133 -15.52 -28.19 -5.57
C ARG A 133 -15.26 -27.01 -6.51
N SER A 134 -16.09 -25.98 -6.41
CA SER A 134 -15.95 -24.75 -7.18
C SER A 134 -15.07 -23.75 -6.46
N VAL A 135 -14.22 -23.04 -7.22
CA VAL A 135 -13.40 -21.93 -6.74
C VAL A 135 -13.77 -20.68 -7.54
N GLY A 136 -14.28 -19.65 -6.87
CA GLY A 136 -14.64 -18.38 -7.49
C GLY A 136 -13.48 -17.38 -7.39
N LEU A 137 -13.01 -16.88 -8.52
CA LEU A 137 -12.16 -15.69 -8.59
C LEU A 137 -13.06 -14.47 -8.73
N LEU A 138 -12.93 -13.50 -7.82
CA LEU A 138 -13.82 -12.35 -7.73
C LEU A 138 -13.01 -11.05 -7.83
N TRP A 139 -13.30 -10.23 -8.85
CA TRP A 139 -12.69 -8.91 -8.95
C TRP A 139 -13.10 -8.02 -7.78
N SER A 140 -12.09 -7.60 -7.02
CA SER A 140 -12.25 -6.99 -5.72
C SER A 140 -11.38 -5.74 -5.62
N LEU A 141 -11.77 -4.66 -6.32
CA LEU A 141 -11.04 -3.39 -6.29
C LEU A 141 -10.69 -2.97 -4.86
N SER A 142 -9.41 -2.71 -4.62
CA SER A 142 -8.86 -2.35 -3.30
C SER A 142 -7.62 -1.46 -3.47
N GLU A 143 -6.52 -1.77 -2.76
CA GLU A 143 -5.15 -1.27 -2.91
C GLU A 143 -4.79 -1.04 -4.38
N THR A 144 -5.20 -1.96 -5.24
CA THR A 144 -5.07 -1.82 -6.67
C THR A 144 -6.37 -2.18 -7.43
N GLY A 145 -6.50 -1.68 -8.66
CA GLY A 145 -7.66 -1.95 -9.52
C GLY A 145 -7.71 -3.36 -10.12
N ASP A 146 -6.73 -4.21 -9.81
CA ASP A 146 -6.51 -5.56 -10.36
C ASP A 146 -6.57 -6.66 -9.29
N VAL A 147 -6.99 -6.32 -8.07
CA VAL A 147 -7.12 -7.29 -6.97
C VAL A 147 -8.22 -8.30 -7.26
N THR A 148 -7.91 -9.57 -6.98
CA THR A 148 -8.77 -10.74 -7.12
C THR A 148 -8.83 -11.45 -5.78
N ALA A 149 -10.03 -11.51 -5.19
CA ALA A 149 -10.31 -12.37 -4.05
C ALA A 149 -10.65 -13.79 -4.53
N VAL A 150 -10.38 -14.79 -3.70
CA VAL A 150 -10.71 -16.19 -4.00
C VAL A 150 -11.75 -16.70 -3.00
N TRP A 151 -12.88 -17.15 -3.53
CA TRP A 151 -14.04 -17.61 -2.76
C TRP A 151 -14.27 -19.10 -2.93
N LEU A 152 -14.39 -19.79 -1.79
CA LEU A 152 -14.67 -21.22 -1.69
C LEU A 152 -16.07 -21.37 -1.06
N PRO A 153 -17.14 -21.47 -1.87
CA PRO A 153 -18.52 -21.40 -1.37
C PRO A 153 -18.89 -22.57 -0.46
N GLY A 154 -18.36 -23.78 -0.71
CA GLY A 154 -18.68 -24.98 0.08
C GLY A 154 -18.22 -24.87 1.52
N GLU A 155 -17.02 -24.32 1.72
CA GLU A 155 -16.38 -24.14 3.02
C GLU A 155 -16.60 -22.74 3.61
N ARG A 156 -17.19 -21.82 2.82
CA ARG A 156 -17.32 -20.40 3.13
C ARG A 156 -15.99 -19.75 3.49
N ILE A 157 -14.92 -20.09 2.76
CA ILE A 157 -13.58 -19.52 2.95
C ILE A 157 -13.35 -18.43 1.89
N LEU A 158 -12.99 -17.24 2.35
CA LEU A 158 -12.61 -16.11 1.52
C LEU A 158 -11.12 -15.82 1.71
N TYR A 159 -10.30 -16.05 0.67
CA TYR A 159 -8.99 -15.41 0.60
C TYR A 159 -9.17 -14.01 0.04
N ALA A 160 -9.05 -13.02 0.92
CA ALA A 160 -9.40 -11.64 0.64
C ALA A 160 -8.33 -10.88 -0.15
N SER A 161 -7.15 -11.47 -0.39
CA SER A 161 -6.02 -10.79 -1.04
C SER A 161 -5.78 -9.41 -0.40
N ALA A 162 -5.31 -8.42 -1.17
CA ALA A 162 -5.05 -7.05 -0.73
C ALA A 162 -6.31 -6.25 -0.39
N VAL A 163 -7.50 -6.88 -0.30
CA VAL A 163 -8.70 -6.24 0.23
C VAL A 163 -8.59 -6.06 1.74
N VAL A 164 -8.22 -7.14 2.44
CA VAL A 164 -8.07 -7.17 3.89
C VAL A 164 -6.59 -7.29 4.23
N ILE A 165 -6.12 -6.30 4.96
CA ILE A 165 -4.82 -6.25 5.60
C ILE A 165 -5.06 -6.08 7.10
N ASN A 166 -4.15 -6.56 7.94
CA ASN A 166 -4.24 -6.39 9.39
C ASN A 166 -3.89 -4.95 9.80
N GLY A 167 -4.74 -3.97 9.47
CA GLY A 167 -4.54 -2.55 9.72
C GLY A 167 -5.43 -1.69 8.84
N ILE A 168 -5.42 -0.36 9.06
CA ILE A 168 -6.24 0.55 8.25
C ILE A 168 -5.93 0.37 6.75
N PRO A 169 -6.95 0.16 5.90
CA PRO A 169 -6.82 0.07 4.46
C PRO A 169 -5.85 1.09 3.85
N ASN A 170 -4.85 0.62 3.10
CA ASN A 170 -3.99 1.52 2.35
C ASN A 170 -4.78 2.16 1.18
N ILE A 171 -5.36 3.34 1.42
CA ILE A 171 -6.11 4.14 0.44
C ILE A 171 -5.23 5.20 -0.23
N GLY A 172 -3.92 5.24 0.04
CA GLY A 172 -3.08 6.25 -0.59
C GLY A 172 -1.87 6.62 0.22
N THR A 173 -0.98 5.65 0.48
CA THR A 173 0.39 6.02 0.92
C THR A 173 0.90 7.18 0.05
N PRO A 174 1.58 8.18 0.65
CA PRO A 174 1.82 9.51 0.05
C PRO A 174 2.60 9.49 -1.27
N MET A 175 3.15 8.33 -1.64
CA MET A 175 3.98 8.10 -2.81
C MET A 175 3.28 7.28 -3.92
N ARG A 176 1.98 6.94 -3.78
CA ARG A 176 1.27 6.05 -4.71
C ARG A 176 0.13 6.73 -5.45
N THR A 177 -0.31 6.05 -6.50
CA THR A 177 -1.47 6.47 -7.31
C THR A 177 -2.72 6.51 -6.44
N LEU A 178 -3.62 7.42 -6.76
CA LEU A 178 -4.91 7.58 -6.10
C LEU A 178 -5.67 6.25 -6.04
N ARG A 179 -6.27 5.96 -4.88
CA ARG A 179 -7.14 4.79 -4.67
C ARG A 179 -8.50 5.28 -4.21
N ASP A 180 -9.54 4.63 -4.69
CA ASP A 180 -10.91 5.06 -4.45
C ASP A 180 -11.43 4.48 -3.13
N THR A 181 -11.62 5.37 -2.15
CA THR A 181 -12.11 5.03 -0.80
C THR A 181 -13.48 4.35 -0.81
N VAL A 182 -14.42 4.91 -1.57
CA VAL A 182 -15.83 4.45 -1.55
C VAL A 182 -15.96 3.14 -2.29
N ARG A 183 -15.31 3.01 -3.46
CA ARG A 183 -15.32 1.74 -4.20
C ARG A 183 -14.64 0.61 -3.44
N ARG A 184 -13.65 0.91 -2.58
CA ARG A 184 -13.09 -0.10 -1.66
C ARG A 184 -14.11 -0.52 -0.59
N ALA A 185 -14.86 0.43 -0.03
CA ALA A 185 -15.96 0.11 0.89
C ALA A 185 -17.03 -0.77 0.23
N ASP A 186 -17.38 -0.48 -1.03
CA ASP A 186 -18.33 -1.29 -1.79
C ASP A 186 -17.78 -2.71 -2.05
N THR A 187 -16.49 -2.87 -2.30
CA THR A 187 -15.85 -4.20 -2.38
C THR A 187 -15.95 -4.96 -1.05
N LEU A 188 -15.69 -4.31 0.08
CA LEU A 188 -15.79 -4.94 1.40
C LEU A 188 -17.21 -5.45 1.67
N ASP A 189 -18.25 -4.65 1.38
CA ASP A 189 -19.64 -5.08 1.55
C ASP A 189 -20.03 -6.24 0.63
N ARG A 190 -19.60 -6.21 -0.64
CA ARG A 190 -19.85 -7.31 -1.58
C ARG A 190 -19.24 -8.62 -1.08
N LEU A 191 -18.04 -8.57 -0.53
CA LEU A 191 -17.37 -9.75 0.04
C LEU A 191 -18.02 -10.19 1.36
N ALA A 192 -18.47 -9.24 2.19
CA ALA A 192 -19.22 -9.54 3.41
C ALA A 192 -20.56 -10.23 3.11
N ALA A 193 -21.23 -9.85 2.02
CA ALA A 193 -22.49 -10.44 1.56
C ALA A 193 -22.37 -11.92 1.14
N LEU A 194 -21.15 -12.41 0.86
CA LEU A 194 -20.88 -13.85 0.69
C LEU A 194 -21.02 -14.64 2.01
N ALA A 195 -21.08 -13.92 3.13
CA ALA A 195 -21.06 -14.45 4.48
C ALA A 195 -19.89 -15.44 4.68
N PRO A 196 -18.61 -15.02 4.53
CA PRO A 196 -17.49 -15.89 4.85
C PRO A 196 -17.55 -16.35 6.31
N ALA A 197 -17.27 -17.63 6.54
CA ALA A 197 -17.00 -18.18 7.86
C ALA A 197 -15.52 -17.98 8.26
N ILE A 198 -14.64 -17.94 7.25
CA ILE A 198 -13.20 -17.71 7.42
C ILE A 198 -12.75 -16.69 6.37
N VAL A 199 -11.99 -15.69 6.81
CA VAL A 199 -11.27 -14.75 5.96
C VAL A 199 -9.77 -14.95 6.14
N ILE A 200 -9.09 -15.24 5.04
CA ILE A 200 -7.63 -15.28 4.97
C ILE A 200 -7.19 -13.92 4.39
N PRO A 201 -6.64 -13.00 5.21
CA PRO A 201 -6.15 -11.73 4.70
C PRO A 201 -4.84 -11.94 3.94
N GLU A 202 -4.40 -10.92 3.21
CA GLU A 202 -3.05 -10.91 2.63
C GLU A 202 -1.98 -10.92 3.72
N PHE A 203 -2.16 -10.07 4.74
CA PHE A 203 -1.23 -9.94 5.86
C PHE A 203 -1.97 -10.04 7.19
N GLY A 204 -1.39 -10.79 8.12
CA GLY A 204 -1.91 -10.98 9.47
C GLY A 204 -2.64 -12.31 9.68
N PRO A 205 -3.28 -12.46 10.84
CA PRO A 205 -3.92 -13.72 11.24
C PRO A 205 -5.16 -14.01 10.40
N VAL A 206 -5.45 -15.30 10.21
CA VAL A 206 -6.72 -15.75 9.65
C VAL A 206 -7.85 -15.39 10.61
N VAL A 207 -8.92 -14.78 10.09
CA VAL A 207 -10.09 -14.36 10.86
C VAL A 207 -11.19 -15.40 10.68
N GLY A 208 -11.71 -15.93 11.78
CA GLY A 208 -12.86 -16.84 11.77
C GLY A 208 -14.12 -16.08 12.20
N ASP A 209 -14.51 -16.29 13.46
CA ASP A 209 -15.61 -15.58 14.09
C ASP A 209 -15.44 -14.06 13.97
N GLY A 210 -16.48 -13.36 13.53
CA GLY A 210 -16.47 -11.91 13.37
C GLY A 210 -15.98 -11.40 12.01
N ALA A 211 -15.53 -12.27 11.08
CA ALA A 211 -15.03 -11.86 9.77
C ALA A 211 -15.97 -10.92 8.98
N VAL A 212 -17.28 -11.22 8.97
CA VAL A 212 -18.29 -10.35 8.34
C VAL A 212 -18.39 -8.99 9.04
N GLY A 213 -18.27 -8.98 10.36
CA GLY A 213 -18.27 -7.77 11.18
C GLY A 213 -17.07 -6.89 10.87
N GLU A 214 -15.86 -7.46 10.77
CA GLU A 214 -14.66 -6.69 10.42
C GLU A 214 -14.75 -6.07 9.02
N LEU A 215 -15.25 -6.82 8.03
CA LEU A 215 -15.44 -6.32 6.66
C LEU A 215 -16.42 -5.14 6.62
N THR A 216 -17.60 -5.31 7.24
CA THR A 216 -18.66 -4.28 7.25
C THR A 216 -18.28 -3.07 8.10
N ALA A 217 -17.61 -3.27 9.24
CA ALA A 217 -17.10 -2.17 10.08
C ALA A 217 -16.02 -1.36 9.34
N THR A 218 -15.11 -2.04 8.63
CA THR A 218 -14.10 -1.36 7.80
C THR A 218 -14.77 -0.55 6.68
N ALA A 219 -15.78 -1.12 6.00
CA ALA A 219 -16.55 -0.42 4.98
C ALA A 219 -17.26 0.82 5.55
N ALA A 220 -17.88 0.69 6.72
CA ALA A 220 -18.53 1.79 7.43
C ALA A 220 -17.54 2.90 7.81
N GLY A 221 -16.36 2.54 8.35
CA GLY A 221 -15.28 3.50 8.65
C GLY A 221 -14.81 4.28 7.43
N LEU A 222 -14.59 3.61 6.30
CA LEU A 222 -14.19 4.27 5.06
C LEU A 222 -15.26 5.25 4.52
N ARG A 223 -16.55 4.89 4.60
CA ARG A 223 -17.65 5.78 4.19
C ARG A 223 -17.84 6.95 5.14
N TRP A 224 -17.74 6.69 6.45
CA TRP A 224 -17.78 7.74 7.45
C TRP A 224 -16.68 8.76 7.20
N LEU A 225 -15.44 8.30 6.98
CA LEU A 225 -14.30 9.19 6.72
C LEU A 225 -14.48 9.99 5.43
N ARG A 226 -15.01 9.38 4.36
CA ARG A 226 -15.38 10.10 3.15
C ARG A 226 -16.39 11.21 3.43
N GLY A 227 -17.44 10.92 4.20
CA GLY A 227 -18.46 11.90 4.59
C GLY A 227 -17.86 13.05 5.39
N ALA A 228 -17.12 12.74 6.46
CA ALA A 228 -16.49 13.71 7.35
C ALA A 228 -15.54 14.66 6.60
N VAL A 229 -14.72 14.14 5.69
CA VAL A 229 -13.81 14.94 4.87
C VAL A 229 -14.59 15.84 3.91
N VAL A 230 -15.57 15.32 3.18
CA VAL A 230 -16.34 16.10 2.20
C VAL A 230 -17.14 17.21 2.87
N GLU A 231 -17.72 16.94 4.04
CA GLU A 231 -18.43 17.95 4.82
C GLU A 231 -17.53 19.17 5.11
N ARG A 232 -16.30 18.94 5.56
CA ARG A 232 -15.33 19.99 5.87
C ARG A 232 -14.86 20.74 4.64
N LEU A 233 -14.60 20.02 3.54
CA LEU A 233 -14.27 20.64 2.26
C LEU A 233 -15.42 21.55 1.75
N ASN A 234 -16.68 21.15 1.93
CA ASN A 234 -17.83 22.00 1.59
C ASN A 234 -17.92 23.27 2.45
N GLN A 235 -17.33 23.28 3.64
CA GLN A 235 -17.21 24.46 4.50
C GLN A 235 -16.03 25.37 4.11
N GLY A 236 -15.28 25.02 3.06
CA GLY A 236 -14.14 25.79 2.58
C GLY A 236 -12.83 25.52 3.33
N MET A 237 -12.80 24.49 4.19
CA MET A 237 -11.58 24.09 4.89
C MET A 237 -10.52 23.57 3.92
N THR A 238 -9.25 23.91 4.17
CA THR A 238 -8.13 23.34 3.44
C THR A 238 -7.88 21.90 3.88
N VAL A 239 -7.13 21.13 3.08
CA VAL A 239 -6.78 19.74 3.44
C VAL A 239 -6.04 19.66 4.77
N ASP A 240 -5.21 20.64 5.09
CA ASP A 240 -4.47 20.68 6.34
C ASP A 240 -5.40 20.98 7.53
N ASP A 241 -6.39 21.88 7.37
CA ASP A 241 -7.43 22.08 8.38
C ASP A 241 -8.20 20.79 8.64
N VAL A 242 -8.58 20.05 7.59
CA VAL A 242 -9.35 18.81 7.71
C VAL A 242 -8.58 17.74 8.49
N VAL A 243 -7.27 17.58 8.25
CA VAL A 243 -6.45 16.58 8.98
C VAL A 243 -6.42 16.85 10.48
N HIS A 244 -6.55 18.12 10.90
CA HIS A 244 -6.50 18.52 12.30
C HIS A 244 -7.88 18.67 12.98
N ASP A 245 -8.98 18.67 12.22
CA ASP A 245 -10.35 18.87 12.72
C ASP A 245 -11.14 17.58 12.94
N ILE A 246 -10.75 16.46 12.31
CA ILE A 246 -11.53 15.23 12.36
C ILE A 246 -11.38 14.53 13.72
N ASP A 247 -12.48 14.44 14.46
CA ASP A 247 -12.63 13.54 15.61
C ASP A 247 -13.09 12.15 15.14
N TYR A 248 -12.19 11.16 15.20
CA TYR A 248 -12.45 9.79 14.72
C TYR A 248 -13.27 8.98 15.74
N PRO A 249 -14.40 8.36 15.34
CA PRO A 249 -15.18 7.48 16.20
C PRO A 249 -14.37 6.25 16.64
N ALA A 250 -14.18 6.09 17.94
CA ALA A 250 -13.34 5.02 18.51
C ALA A 250 -13.83 3.63 18.09
N GLU A 251 -15.15 3.43 17.98
CA GLU A 251 -15.76 2.17 17.57
C GLU A 251 -15.46 1.77 16.11
N LEU A 252 -15.04 2.73 15.26
CA LEU A 252 -14.66 2.47 13.87
C LEU A 252 -13.16 2.46 13.66
N PHE A 253 -12.39 3.22 14.45
CA PHE A 253 -10.98 3.47 14.17
C PHE A 253 -10.02 3.00 15.28
N ASP A 254 -10.49 2.80 16.51
CA ASP A 254 -9.67 2.31 17.64
C ASP A 254 -9.90 0.81 17.88
N VAL A 255 -10.10 0.07 16.78
CA VAL A 255 -10.22 -1.39 16.74
C VAL A 255 -8.93 -2.02 16.18
N PRO A 256 -8.55 -3.25 16.60
CA PRO A 256 -7.25 -3.83 16.25
C PRO A 256 -6.98 -3.92 14.74
N TRP A 257 -7.99 -4.27 13.93
CA TRP A 257 -7.86 -4.41 12.47
C TRP A 257 -7.82 -3.06 11.72
N MET A 258 -7.96 -1.93 12.42
CA MET A 258 -7.84 -0.57 11.87
C MET A 258 -6.58 0.16 12.37
N ALA A 259 -5.64 -0.56 12.99
CA ALA A 259 -4.38 0.01 13.45
C ALA A 259 -3.56 0.64 12.32
N GLU A 260 -2.86 1.74 12.63
CA GLU A 260 -2.06 2.51 11.68
C GLU A 260 -0.61 1.99 11.59
N ASN A 261 -0.46 0.71 11.26
CA ASN A 261 0.85 0.06 11.15
C ASN A 261 1.51 0.26 9.78
N TYR A 262 0.72 0.48 8.73
CA TYR A 262 1.19 0.69 7.37
C TYR A 262 0.39 1.80 6.68
N GLY A 263 -0.93 1.68 6.63
CA GLY A 263 -1.81 2.81 6.33
C GLY A 263 -1.85 3.83 7.49
N HIS A 264 -2.45 4.98 7.25
CA HIS A 264 -2.65 6.04 8.23
C HIS A 264 -3.89 6.86 7.85
N ARG A 265 -4.66 7.33 8.83
CA ARG A 265 -5.90 8.10 8.61
C ARG A 265 -5.64 9.36 7.79
N ASP A 266 -4.58 10.12 8.10
CA ASP A 266 -4.15 11.28 7.31
C ASP A 266 -3.93 10.98 5.82
N PHE A 267 -3.38 9.81 5.50
CA PHE A 267 -3.18 9.41 4.10
C PHE A 267 -4.52 9.25 3.39
N VAL A 268 -5.48 8.64 4.08
CA VAL A 268 -6.83 8.47 3.57
C VAL A 268 -7.54 9.81 3.41
N VAL A 269 -7.44 10.70 4.40
CA VAL A 269 -7.99 12.07 4.34
C VAL A 269 -7.44 12.82 3.12
N ARG A 270 -6.11 12.81 2.95
CA ARG A 270 -5.45 13.50 1.84
C ARG A 270 -5.83 12.93 0.48
N ASP A 271 -5.97 11.61 0.34
CA ASP A 271 -6.42 11.02 -0.93
C ASP A 271 -7.91 11.27 -1.21
N ILE A 272 -8.76 11.27 -0.18
CA ILE A 272 -10.16 11.69 -0.32
C ILE A 272 -10.22 13.14 -0.78
N ALA A 273 -9.48 14.04 -0.14
CA ALA A 273 -9.44 15.45 -0.54
C ALA A 273 -8.91 15.60 -1.97
N ARG A 274 -7.80 14.93 -2.31
CA ARG A 274 -7.24 14.92 -3.67
C ARG A 274 -8.26 14.47 -4.72
N SER A 275 -9.07 13.45 -4.40
CA SER A 275 -10.13 12.98 -5.31
C SER A 275 -11.29 13.97 -5.47
N ALA A 276 -11.54 14.82 -4.47
CA ALA A 276 -12.66 15.77 -4.46
C ALA A 276 -12.29 17.16 -5.00
N SER A 277 -11.11 17.67 -4.67
CA SER A 277 -10.68 19.04 -4.94
C SER A 277 -9.43 19.15 -5.82
N GLY A 278 -8.82 18.02 -6.21
CA GLY A 278 -7.58 18.01 -6.99
C GLY A 278 -6.32 18.17 -6.13
N TRP A 279 -5.21 18.60 -6.73
CA TRP A 279 -3.89 18.60 -6.09
C TRP A 279 -3.50 19.92 -5.44
N TRP A 280 -4.19 21.02 -5.75
CA TRP A 280 -3.81 22.37 -5.33
C TRP A 280 -4.40 22.70 -3.95
N ASP A 281 -3.64 23.41 -3.14
CA ASP A 281 -3.94 23.71 -1.74
C ASP A 281 -4.75 25.00 -1.52
N GLY A 282 -5.07 25.73 -2.59
CA GLY A 282 -5.80 26.99 -2.53
C GLY A 282 -4.94 28.23 -2.36
N ASN A 283 -3.62 28.10 -2.12
CA ASN A 283 -2.72 29.24 -2.00
C ASN A 283 -2.25 29.71 -3.40
N PRO A 284 -2.56 30.95 -3.82
CA PRO A 284 -2.18 31.45 -5.15
C PRO A 284 -0.66 31.44 -5.38
N THR A 285 0.14 31.58 -4.32
CA THR A 285 1.61 31.58 -4.45
C THR A 285 2.18 30.19 -4.73
N HIS A 286 1.41 29.13 -4.44
CA HIS A 286 1.81 27.74 -4.67
C HIS A 286 1.34 27.20 -6.02
N LEU A 287 0.54 27.96 -6.78
CA LEU A 287 0.03 27.52 -8.09
C LEU A 287 1.14 27.44 -9.15
N HIS A 288 2.06 28.42 -9.14
CA HIS A 288 3.19 28.51 -10.06
C HIS A 288 4.47 28.86 -9.29
N PRO A 289 4.98 27.93 -8.45
CA PRO A 289 6.12 28.23 -7.60
C PRO A 289 7.39 28.38 -8.45
N CYS A 290 8.34 29.19 -7.97
CA CYS A 290 9.67 29.19 -8.53
C CYS A 290 10.39 27.87 -8.21
N ARG A 291 11.59 27.66 -8.78
CA ARG A 291 12.39 26.46 -8.51
C ARG A 291 12.61 26.30 -6.98
N PRO A 292 12.47 25.10 -6.40
CA PRO A 292 12.62 24.91 -4.95
C PRO A 292 13.94 25.47 -4.38
N THR A 293 15.04 25.32 -5.11
CA THR A 293 16.35 25.87 -4.72
C THR A 293 16.39 27.40 -4.71
N VAL A 294 15.66 28.05 -5.61
CA VAL A 294 15.53 29.53 -5.64
C VAL A 294 14.68 29.99 -4.47
N ALA A 295 13.52 29.37 -4.23
CA ALA A 295 12.66 29.69 -3.10
C ALA A 295 13.41 29.56 -1.76
N ALA A 296 14.18 28.49 -1.59
CA ALA A 296 14.96 28.27 -0.38
C ALA A 296 16.11 29.28 -0.22
N GLY A 297 16.79 29.65 -1.31
CA GLY A 297 17.80 30.70 -1.29
C GLY A 297 17.23 32.06 -0.88
N VAL A 298 16.11 32.47 -1.47
CA VAL A 298 15.43 33.74 -1.14
C VAL A 298 15.00 33.79 0.33
N ARG A 299 14.49 32.68 0.88
CA ARG A 299 14.14 32.59 2.32
C ARG A 299 15.38 32.76 3.21
N ALA A 300 16.46 32.05 2.90
CA ALA A 300 17.69 32.15 3.68
C ALA A 300 18.38 33.51 3.58
N GLU A 301 18.27 34.20 2.43
CA GLU A 301 18.77 35.57 2.24
C GLU A 301 17.99 36.57 3.09
N ALA A 302 16.65 36.45 3.13
CA ALA A 302 15.79 37.32 3.93
C ALA A 302 16.02 37.18 5.45
N ILE A 303 16.58 36.04 5.90
CA ILE A 303 16.91 35.79 7.30
C ILE A 303 18.30 36.35 7.61
N THR A 304 18.32 37.51 8.28
CA THR A 304 19.56 38.21 8.67
C THR A 304 20.27 37.54 9.85
N ASP A 305 19.51 36.95 10.78
CA ASP A 305 20.05 36.20 11.93
C ASP A 305 19.72 34.71 11.78
N LYS A 306 20.62 33.99 11.13
CA LYS A 306 20.50 32.54 10.90
C LYS A 306 20.75 31.73 12.17
N GLN A 307 21.55 32.26 13.11
CA GLN A 307 21.83 31.59 14.37
C GLN A 307 20.57 31.54 15.24
N ALA A 308 19.79 32.62 15.29
CA ALA A 308 18.53 32.64 16.00
C ALA A 308 17.52 31.57 15.50
N VAL A 309 17.52 31.26 14.20
CA VAL A 309 16.67 30.18 13.64
C VAL A 309 17.13 28.82 14.15
N LEU A 310 18.44 28.56 14.18
CA LEU A 310 19.01 27.31 14.72
C LEU A 310 18.68 27.16 16.21
N ASP A 311 18.92 28.21 17.00
CA ASP A 311 18.68 28.21 18.44
C ASP A 311 17.19 28.03 18.75
N HIS A 312 16.32 28.65 17.95
CA HIS A 312 14.87 28.49 18.11
C HIS A 312 14.42 27.07 17.79
N ALA A 313 14.91 26.46 16.70
CA ALA A 313 14.61 25.08 16.35
C ALA A 313 15.13 24.11 17.43
N ALA A 314 16.32 24.34 17.97
CA ALA A 314 16.88 23.54 19.06
C ALA A 314 16.04 23.66 20.34
N ARG A 315 15.57 24.86 20.69
CA ARG A 315 14.67 25.05 21.84
C ARG A 315 13.35 24.29 21.65
N LEU A 316 12.74 24.37 20.47
CA LEU A 316 11.49 23.63 20.17
C LEU A 316 11.70 22.12 20.26
N ARG A 317 12.85 21.61 19.79
CA ARG A 317 13.23 20.20 19.97
C ARG A 317 13.30 19.83 21.45
N ASP A 318 13.97 20.64 22.26
CA ASP A 318 14.18 20.37 23.69
C ASP A 318 12.86 20.45 24.49
N GLU A 319 11.87 21.19 23.99
CA GLU A 319 10.48 21.23 24.47
C GLU A 319 9.61 20.05 23.98
N GLY A 320 10.15 19.14 23.15
CA GLY A 320 9.40 18.03 22.55
C GLY A 320 8.49 18.42 21.37
N ARG A 321 8.61 19.64 20.85
CA ARG A 321 7.80 20.16 19.74
C ARG A 321 8.48 19.88 18.40
N VAL A 322 8.75 18.61 18.14
CA VAL A 322 9.62 18.16 17.04
C VAL A 322 9.10 18.60 15.66
N GLN A 323 7.81 18.47 15.40
CA GLN A 323 7.22 18.87 14.11
C GLN A 323 7.32 20.38 13.85
N GLU A 324 7.26 21.19 14.92
CA GLU A 324 7.43 22.64 14.82
C GLU A 324 8.90 23.02 14.63
N ALA A 325 9.82 22.31 15.29
CA ALA A 325 11.25 22.47 15.05
C ALA A 325 11.62 22.15 13.59
N LEU A 326 11.01 21.10 12.99
CA LEU A 326 11.15 20.78 11.58
C LEU A 326 10.65 21.91 10.66
N LEU A 327 9.52 22.55 11.00
CA LEU A 327 9.01 23.69 10.25
C LEU A 327 9.99 24.87 10.28
N VAL A 328 10.54 25.19 11.46
CA VAL A 328 11.50 26.29 11.63
C VAL A 328 12.80 26.00 10.88
N ILE A 329 13.35 24.79 10.99
CA ILE A 329 14.64 24.47 10.36
C ILE A 329 14.56 24.42 8.82
N ASP A 330 13.37 24.16 8.27
CA ASP A 330 13.10 24.19 6.83
C ASP A 330 13.17 25.58 6.20
N LEU A 331 13.27 26.64 7.02
CA LEU A 331 13.61 27.98 6.55
C LEU A 331 15.04 28.08 6.00
N LEU A 332 15.97 27.26 6.52
CA LEU A 332 17.40 27.31 6.17
C LEU A 332 17.90 26.04 5.48
N ALA A 333 17.53 24.84 5.95
CA ALA A 333 18.11 23.58 5.50
C ALA A 333 18.03 23.33 3.98
N PRO A 334 16.93 23.70 3.26
CA PRO A 334 16.83 23.48 1.82
C PRO A 334 17.63 24.50 0.97
N ALA A 335 18.18 25.55 1.58
CA ALA A 335 18.92 26.58 0.85
C ALA A 335 20.16 25.97 0.15
N PRO A 336 20.52 26.40 -1.07
CA PRO A 336 21.71 25.91 -1.75
C PRO A 336 23.00 26.46 -1.12
N GLY A 337 24.13 25.82 -1.43
CA GLY A 337 25.45 26.26 -0.97
C GLY A 337 25.91 25.61 0.34
N ASP A 338 27.01 26.15 0.87
CA ASP A 338 27.81 25.62 1.98
C ASP A 338 27.99 26.63 3.12
N ASP A 339 27.12 27.65 3.20
CA ASP A 339 27.04 28.53 4.38
C ASP A 339 26.99 27.68 5.66
N ALA A 340 27.80 28.07 6.66
CA ALA A 340 27.96 27.27 7.87
C ALA A 340 26.64 27.01 8.60
N HIS A 341 25.72 27.99 8.63
CA HIS A 341 24.41 27.83 9.26
C HIS A 341 23.50 26.92 8.46
N VAL A 342 23.58 26.96 7.12
CA VAL A 342 22.82 26.05 6.25
C VAL A 342 23.29 24.60 6.44
N VAL A 343 24.61 24.38 6.55
CA VAL A 343 25.16 23.04 6.85
C VAL A 343 24.70 22.54 8.22
N LEU A 344 24.75 23.40 9.26
CA LEU A 344 24.24 23.08 10.59
C LEU A 344 22.73 22.79 10.57
N ALA A 345 21.96 23.55 9.78
CA ALA A 345 20.52 23.36 9.66
C ALA A 345 20.17 22.01 9.03
N ARG A 346 20.92 21.57 8.01
CA ARG A 346 20.74 20.23 7.41
C ARG A 346 21.00 19.12 8.43
N LYS A 347 22.05 19.26 9.25
CA LYS A 347 22.35 18.31 10.32
C LYS A 347 21.22 18.26 11.35
N LEU A 348 20.79 19.41 11.87
CA LEU A 348 19.69 19.49 12.83
C LEU A 348 18.38 18.93 12.26
N LYS A 349 18.11 19.15 10.96
CA LYS A 349 16.96 18.55 10.28
C LYS A 349 17.01 17.02 10.26
N SER A 350 18.17 16.41 9.96
CA SER A 350 18.32 14.95 10.03
C SER A 350 18.08 14.43 11.45
N ASP A 351 18.66 15.06 12.47
CA ASP A 351 18.42 14.70 13.87
C ASP A 351 16.93 14.78 14.24
N LEU A 352 16.24 15.84 13.80
CA LEU A 352 14.80 16.02 14.02
C LEU A 352 13.93 15.00 13.28
N CYS A 353 14.30 14.63 12.04
CA CYS A 353 13.64 13.57 11.30
C CYS A 353 13.80 12.20 12.00
N ALA A 354 14.98 11.92 12.57
CA ALA A 354 15.21 10.72 13.37
C ALA A 354 14.33 10.69 14.62
N LEU A 355 14.16 11.83 15.32
CA LEU A 355 13.22 11.94 16.43
C LEU A 355 11.77 11.72 15.98
N ARG A 356 11.35 12.40 14.91
CA ARG A 356 9.96 12.31 14.41
C ARG A 356 9.59 10.90 13.96
N LYS A 357 10.56 10.15 13.42
CA LYS A 357 10.39 8.74 13.06
C LYS A 357 9.94 7.87 14.25
N GLU A 358 10.38 8.18 15.47
CA GLU A 358 10.02 7.42 16.68
C GLU A 358 8.64 7.82 17.24
N GLU A 359 8.08 8.96 16.80
CA GLU A 359 6.76 9.46 17.23
C GLU A 359 5.60 8.99 16.35
N VAL A 360 5.88 8.41 15.18
CA VAL A 360 4.87 7.98 14.20
C VAL A 360 4.79 6.45 14.15
N THR A 361 3.59 5.91 13.91
CA THR A 361 3.33 4.47 13.98
C THR A 361 3.36 3.78 12.62
N SER A 362 2.96 4.49 11.55
CA SER A 362 2.93 3.92 10.20
C SER A 362 4.34 3.63 9.72
N TYR A 363 4.57 2.39 9.28
CA TYR A 363 5.82 1.99 8.63
C TYR A 363 6.23 2.95 7.51
N VAL A 364 5.26 3.44 6.73
CA VAL A 364 5.53 4.35 5.61
C VAL A 364 5.95 5.73 6.11
N SER A 365 5.34 6.24 7.18
CA SER A 365 5.79 7.47 7.84
C SER A 365 7.20 7.31 8.39
N CYS A 366 7.48 6.25 9.15
CA CYS A 366 8.81 5.96 9.70
C CYS A 366 9.87 5.92 8.60
N SER A 367 9.58 5.26 7.48
CA SER A 367 10.49 5.18 6.34
C SER A 367 10.74 6.53 5.68
N CYS A 368 9.70 7.36 5.51
CA CYS A 368 9.84 8.69 4.93
C CYS A 368 10.73 9.61 5.79
N TYR A 369 10.52 9.63 7.11
CA TYR A 369 11.36 10.42 8.02
C TYR A 369 12.78 9.86 8.09
N GLY A 370 12.96 8.54 8.16
CA GLY A 370 14.28 7.91 8.15
C GLY A 370 14.98 7.89 6.78
N SER A 371 14.39 8.49 5.75
CA SER A 371 15.04 8.68 4.43
C SER A 371 15.66 10.07 4.26
N ALA A 372 15.49 10.94 5.26
CA ALA A 372 16.03 12.30 5.28
C ALA A 372 17.47 12.38 5.81
N ASP A 373 18.10 11.23 6.07
CA ASP A 373 19.48 11.07 6.55
C ASP A 373 20.51 11.16 5.41
#